data_AF-A0A5N5ZC59-F1
#
_entry.id   AF-A0A5N5ZC59-F1
#
_cell.length_a   1.000
_cell.length_b   1.000
_cell.length_c   1.000
_cell.angle_alpha   90.00
_cell.angle_beta   90.00
_cell.angle_gamma   90.00
#
_symmetry.space_group_name_H-M   'P 1'
#
loop_
_entity.id
_entity.type
_entity.pdbx_description
1 polymer ?
#
loop_
_entity_poly.entity_id
_entity_poly.type
_entity_poly.pdbx_seq_one_letter_code
_entity_poly.pdbx_strand_id
1 'polypeptide(L)'
;MNNEKINAFFNDIFIDKFLVSFVPGLILFYTLYPFISFSTGDGLLALWLIIIISWILGLLLEMIFYGKTYKNRRAGTVFTIDKSLRLLFSKIGLSIIIAVIISIFMTELLQQIANNKLESRMQTDFFDIKETELRIVLMFIKAFTFMAIGLYLYLRYPNKNANKVAE
;
A
#
# COMPACT_ATOMS: atom_id res chain seq x y z
N MET A 1 -14.38 26.78 26.27
CA MET A 1 -14.52 26.07 24.97
C MET A 1 -13.81 24.73 25.12
N ASN A 2 -14.49 23.62 24.85
CA ASN A 2 -14.12 22.31 25.39
C ASN A 2 -13.08 21.62 24.47
N ASN A 3 -11.80 21.92 24.69
CA ASN A 3 -10.68 21.40 23.88
C ASN A 3 -10.69 19.88 23.73
N GLU A 4 -11.19 19.15 24.73
CA GLU A 4 -11.32 17.68 24.67
C GLU A 4 -12.30 17.22 23.60
N LYS A 5 -13.42 17.95 23.42
CA LYS A 5 -14.42 17.62 22.38
C LYS A 5 -13.89 17.90 20.98
N ILE A 6 -13.12 18.99 20.82
CA ILE A 6 -12.49 19.33 19.54
C ILE A 6 -11.41 18.31 19.18
N ASN A 7 -10.59 17.91 20.15
CA ASN A 7 -9.57 16.86 19.94
C ASN A 7 -10.20 15.51 19.62
N ALA A 8 -11.29 15.13 20.28
CA ALA A 8 -12.00 13.88 19.99
C ALA A 8 -12.60 13.89 18.57
N PHE A 9 -13.20 15.02 18.15
CA PHE A 9 -13.72 15.19 16.80
C PHE A 9 -12.62 15.16 15.73
N PHE A 10 -11.50 15.84 15.99
CA PHE A 10 -10.36 15.84 15.08
C PHE A 10 -9.76 14.44 14.96
N ASN A 11 -9.61 13.70 16.06
CA ASN A 11 -9.12 12.33 16.04
C ASN A 11 -10.07 11.40 15.27
N ASP A 12 -11.39 11.54 15.42
CA ASP A 12 -12.37 10.76 14.65
C ASP A 12 -12.27 11.06 13.14
N ILE A 13 -12.23 12.33 12.75
CA ILE A 13 -12.21 12.67 11.32
C ILE A 13 -10.85 12.40 10.69
N PHE A 14 -9.78 12.85 11.33
CA PHE A 14 -8.45 12.81 10.75
C PHE A 14 -7.85 11.41 10.82
N ILE A 15 -7.89 10.76 11.98
CA ILE A 15 -7.28 9.44 12.14
C ILE A 15 -8.20 8.38 11.55
N ASP A 16 -9.48 8.33 11.97
CA ASP A 16 -10.35 7.27 11.51
C ASP A 16 -10.71 7.44 10.03
N LYS A 17 -11.27 8.57 9.60
CA LYS A 17 -11.85 8.68 8.25
C LYS A 17 -10.85 9.00 7.14
N PHE A 18 -9.85 9.82 7.45
CA PHE A 18 -8.86 10.24 6.47
C PHE A 18 -7.63 9.32 6.43
N LEU A 19 -6.81 9.28 7.50
CA LEU A 19 -5.51 8.60 7.50
C LEU A 19 -5.60 7.10 7.20
N VAL A 20 -6.56 6.39 7.79
CA VAL A 20 -6.76 4.92 7.63
C VAL A 20 -7.00 4.49 6.19
N SER A 21 -7.48 5.39 5.34
CA SER A 21 -7.69 5.14 3.91
C SER A 21 -6.64 5.85 3.06
N PHE A 22 -6.32 7.09 3.38
CA PHE A 22 -5.41 7.90 2.56
C PHE A 22 -3.99 7.35 2.55
N VAL A 23 -3.38 7.03 3.70
CA VAL A 23 -1.96 6.63 3.76
C VAL A 23 -1.71 5.29 3.05
N PRO A 24 -2.45 4.21 3.34
CA PRO A 24 -2.25 2.93 2.64
C PRO A 24 -2.52 3.05 1.14
N GLY A 25 -3.50 3.87 0.74
CA GLY A 25 -3.82 4.06 -0.65
C GLY A 25 -2.84 4.99 -1.40
N LEU A 26 -2.16 5.90 -0.71
CA LEU A 26 -1.06 6.69 -1.27
C LEU A 26 0.13 5.80 -1.65
N ILE A 27 0.45 4.81 -0.81
CA ILE A 27 1.48 3.80 -1.12
C ILE A 27 1.10 3.05 -2.40
N LEU A 28 -0.16 2.61 -2.50
CA LEU A 28 -0.67 1.91 -3.69
C LEU A 28 -0.69 2.83 -4.92
N PHE A 29 -1.05 4.10 -4.76
CA PHE A 29 -1.03 5.08 -5.84
C PHE A 29 0.36 5.19 -6.45
N TYR A 30 1.40 5.45 -5.65
CA TYR A 30 2.76 5.57 -6.16
C TYR A 30 3.31 4.27 -6.71
N THR A 31 2.86 3.13 -6.19
CA THR A 31 3.19 1.80 -6.74
C THR A 31 2.60 1.61 -8.14
N LEU A 32 1.37 2.06 -8.36
CA LEU A 32 0.65 1.89 -9.62
C LEU A 32 0.89 3.03 -10.62
N TYR A 33 1.34 4.18 -10.14
CA TYR A 33 1.55 5.38 -10.94
C TYR A 33 2.39 5.14 -12.22
N PRO A 34 3.50 4.37 -12.18
CA PRO A 34 4.28 4.09 -13.39
C PRO A 34 3.50 3.35 -14.50
N PHE A 35 2.45 2.62 -14.15
CA PHE A 35 1.63 1.86 -15.11
C PHE A 35 0.49 2.68 -15.72
N ILE A 36 0.19 3.84 -15.14
CA ILE A 36 -0.89 4.69 -15.58
C ILE A 36 -0.26 5.96 -16.14
N SER A 37 -0.38 6.18 -17.45
CA SER A 37 0.12 7.38 -18.11
C SER A 37 -0.70 8.61 -17.71
N PHE A 38 -0.52 9.09 -16.49
CA PHE A 38 -1.10 10.33 -16.01
C PHE A 38 -0.20 11.51 -16.39
N SER A 39 -0.64 12.34 -17.33
CA SER A 39 -0.10 13.68 -17.51
C SER A 39 -0.65 14.56 -16.39
N THR A 40 0.15 14.81 -15.36
CA THR A 40 -0.20 15.76 -14.30
C THR A 40 0.01 17.20 -14.80
N GLY A 41 -0.95 17.70 -15.58
CA GLY A 41 -1.07 19.12 -15.90
C GLY A 41 -1.61 19.89 -14.69
N ASP A 42 -1.05 21.09 -14.45
CA ASP A 42 -1.27 21.99 -13.32
C ASP A 42 -1.19 21.34 -11.92
N GLY A 43 -0.17 21.72 -11.15
CA GLY A 43 0.21 21.08 -9.89
C GLY A 43 -0.90 21.01 -8.82
N LEU A 44 -1.89 21.92 -8.86
CA LEU A 44 -3.02 21.93 -7.95
C LEU A 44 -4.06 20.85 -8.29
N LEU A 45 -4.39 20.68 -9.57
CA LEU A 45 -5.28 19.62 -10.04
C LEU A 45 -4.64 18.24 -9.85
N ALA A 46 -3.34 18.12 -10.11
CA ALA A 46 -2.57 16.92 -9.86
C ALA A 46 -2.67 16.47 -8.39
N LEU A 47 -2.49 17.41 -7.44
CA LEU A 47 -2.53 17.11 -6.02
C LEU A 47 -3.92 16.63 -5.56
N TRP A 48 -4.99 17.28 -6.04
CA TRP A 48 -6.36 16.85 -5.78
C TRP A 48 -6.63 15.43 -6.30
N LEU A 49 -6.15 15.14 -7.50
CA LEU A 49 -6.33 13.85 -8.14
C LEU A 49 -5.60 12.75 -7.35
N ILE A 50 -4.36 13.01 -6.92
CA ILE A 50 -3.60 12.11 -6.04
C ILE A 50 -4.37 11.83 -4.76
N ILE A 51 -4.93 12.86 -4.10
CA ILE A 51 -5.68 12.70 -2.86
C ILE A 51 -6.89 11.80 -3.06
N ILE A 52 -7.69 12.07 -4.09
CA ILE A 52 -8.93 11.33 -4.36
C ILE A 52 -8.61 9.87 -4.69
N ILE A 53 -7.67 9.61 -5.62
CA ILE A 53 -7.32 8.24 -6.01
C ILE A 53 -6.70 7.49 -4.84
N SER A 54 -5.80 8.11 -4.08
CA SER A 54 -5.19 7.48 -2.91
C SER A 54 -6.26 7.09 -1.89
N TRP A 55 -7.21 7.97 -1.60
CA TRP A 55 -8.29 7.63 -0.68
C TRP A 55 -9.18 6.49 -1.19
N ILE A 56 -9.51 6.47 -2.49
CA ILE A 56 -10.26 5.39 -3.14
C ILE A 56 -9.50 4.06 -3.05
N LEU A 57 -8.20 4.05 -3.35
CA LEU A 57 -7.38 2.84 -3.28
C LEU A 57 -7.33 2.26 -1.87
N GLY A 58 -7.22 3.10 -0.84
CA GLY A 58 -7.26 2.62 0.55
C GLY A 58 -8.62 2.11 1.00
N LEU A 59 -9.71 2.63 0.44
CA LEU A 59 -11.06 2.09 0.63
C LEU A 59 -11.23 0.74 -0.07
N LEU A 60 -10.74 0.60 -1.30
CA LEU A 60 -10.76 -0.67 -2.04
C LEU A 60 -9.95 -1.74 -1.31
N LEU A 61 -8.77 -1.37 -0.79
CA LEU A 61 -7.95 -2.25 0.04
C LEU A 61 -8.73 -2.76 1.26
N GLU A 62 -9.44 -1.86 1.94
CA GLU A 62 -10.28 -2.24 3.08
C GLU A 62 -11.42 -3.17 2.67
N MET A 63 -12.09 -2.86 1.57
CA MET A 63 -13.21 -3.64 1.07
C MET A 63 -12.80 -5.09 0.75
N ILE A 64 -11.64 -5.27 0.12
CA ILE A 64 -11.14 -6.58 -0.32
C ILE A 64 -10.60 -7.39 0.86
N PHE A 65 -9.71 -6.81 1.68
CA PHE A 65 -8.99 -7.57 2.72
C PHE A 65 -9.61 -7.49 4.11
N TYR A 66 -10.49 -6.51 4.35
CA TYR A 66 -11.12 -6.24 5.65
C TYR A 66 -12.64 -6.01 5.51
N GLY A 67 -13.32 -6.79 4.67
CA GLY A 67 -14.73 -6.57 4.31
C GLY A 67 -15.69 -6.41 5.50
N LYS A 68 -15.47 -7.11 6.63
CA LYS A 68 -16.26 -6.91 7.87
C LYS A 68 -16.05 -5.52 8.47
N THR A 69 -14.80 -5.08 8.55
CA THR A 69 -14.44 -3.74 9.03
C THR A 69 -15.02 -2.66 8.14
N TYR A 70 -14.93 -2.85 6.82
CA TYR A 70 -15.51 -1.94 5.82
C TYR A 70 -17.02 -1.76 6.02
N LYS A 71 -17.76 -2.87 6.14
CA LYS A 71 -19.21 -2.85 6.40
C LYS A 71 -19.56 -2.13 7.70
N ASN A 72 -18.84 -2.43 8.78
CA ASN A 72 -19.06 -1.82 10.08
C ASN A 72 -18.86 -0.29 10.04
N ARG A 73 -17.82 0.18 9.35
CA ARG A 73 -17.54 1.62 9.22
C ARG A 73 -18.57 2.35 8.36
N ARG A 74 -19.08 1.71 7.30
CA ARG A 74 -20.17 2.27 6.47
C ARG A 74 -21.50 2.33 7.21
N ALA A 75 -21.73 1.40 8.14
CA ALA A 75 -22.89 1.42 9.04
C ALA A 75 -22.78 2.48 10.17
N GLY A 76 -21.71 3.28 10.20
CA GLY A 76 -21.54 4.35 11.19
C GLY A 76 -21.15 3.85 12.58
N THR A 77 -20.68 2.61 12.72
CA THR A 77 -20.15 2.16 14.01
C THR A 77 -18.89 2.95 14.37
N VAL A 78 -18.87 3.53 15.57
CA VAL A 78 -17.72 4.30 16.04
C VAL A 78 -16.57 3.35 16.35
N PHE A 79 -15.42 3.58 15.73
CA PHE A 79 -14.19 2.85 16.04
C PHE A 79 -13.43 3.58 17.13
N THR A 80 -12.87 2.82 18.07
CA THR A 80 -11.91 3.38 19.02
C THR A 80 -10.61 3.74 18.28
N ILE A 81 -9.93 4.79 18.73
CA ILE A 81 -8.67 5.26 18.13
C ILE A 81 -7.64 4.13 18.03
N ASP A 82 -7.50 3.30 19.07
CA ASP A 82 -6.61 2.13 19.07
C ASP A 82 -6.95 1.15 17.93
N LYS A 83 -8.24 0.88 17.70
CA LYS A 83 -8.69 -0.01 16.63
C LYS A 83 -8.43 0.60 15.24
N SER A 84 -8.64 1.91 15.09
CA SER A 84 -8.34 2.64 13.85
C SER A 84 -6.83 2.66 13.56
N LEU A 85 -5.98 2.87 14.57
CA LEU A 85 -4.53 2.83 14.42
C LEU A 85 -4.04 1.43 14.05
N ARG A 86 -4.54 0.37 14.70
CA ARG A 86 -4.18 -1.01 14.32
C ARG A 86 -4.61 -1.33 12.89
N LEU A 87 -5.80 -0.89 12.48
CA LEU A 87 -6.29 -1.06 11.11
C LEU A 87 -5.41 -0.30 10.10
N LEU A 88 -5.04 0.95 10.41
CA LEU A 88 -4.11 1.75 9.62
C LEU A 88 -2.78 1.01 9.43
N PHE A 89 -2.13 0.57 10.51
CA PHE A 89 -0.85 -0.15 10.42
C PHE A 89 -0.98 -1.44 9.61
N SER A 90 -2.05 -2.20 9.79
CA SER A 90 -2.25 -3.44 9.08
C SER A 90 -2.49 -3.23 7.58
N LYS A 91 -3.24 -2.18 7.21
CA LYS A 91 -3.37 -1.75 5.82
C LYS A 91 -2.06 -1.23 5.23
N ILE A 92 -1.27 -0.45 5.97
CA ILE A 92 0.07 -0.02 5.54
C ILE A 92 0.93 -1.25 5.24
N GLY A 93 0.93 -2.24 6.14
CA GLY A 93 1.67 -3.48 5.97
C GLY A 93 1.27 -4.22 4.69
N LEU A 94 -0.03 -4.33 4.44
CA LEU A 94 -0.56 -4.98 3.25
C LEU A 94 -0.26 -4.18 1.96
N SER A 95 -0.32 -2.84 2.00
CA SER A 95 0.10 -1.99 0.89
C SER A 95 1.59 -2.14 0.57
N ILE A 96 2.46 -2.27 1.58
CA ILE A 96 3.89 -2.53 1.39
C ILE A 96 4.11 -3.90 0.72
N ILE A 97 3.42 -4.94 1.17
CA ILE A 97 3.52 -6.28 0.56
C ILE A 97 3.11 -6.22 -0.92
N ILE A 98 1.98 -5.59 -1.21
CA ILE A 98 1.51 -5.40 -2.60
C ILE A 98 2.54 -4.60 -3.41
N ALA A 99 3.11 -3.53 -2.84
CA ALA A 99 4.11 -2.72 -3.51
C ALA A 99 5.35 -3.53 -3.88
N VAL A 100 5.87 -4.33 -2.95
CA VAL A 100 7.03 -5.20 -3.21
C VAL A 100 6.73 -6.23 -4.29
N ILE A 101 5.55 -6.87 -4.25
CA ILE A 101 5.13 -7.83 -5.28
C ILE A 101 5.05 -7.15 -6.65
N ILE A 102 4.40 -5.98 -6.75
CA ILE A 102 4.29 -5.24 -8.01
C ILE A 102 5.67 -4.84 -8.52
N SER A 103 6.54 -4.29 -7.67
CA SER A 103 7.89 -3.86 -8.09
C SER A 103 8.81 -5.00 -8.54
N ILE A 104 8.58 -6.23 -8.09
CA ILE A 104 9.38 -7.38 -8.53
C ILE A 104 8.76 -8.01 -9.78
N PHE A 105 7.50 -8.42 -9.70
CA PHE A 105 6.86 -9.19 -10.77
C PHE A 105 6.54 -8.34 -12.00
N MET A 106 6.13 -7.08 -11.84
CA MET A 106 5.77 -6.24 -12.98
C MET A 106 6.99 -5.68 -13.70
N THR A 107 8.10 -5.42 -12.99
CA THR A 107 9.34 -5.00 -13.64
C THR A 107 9.91 -6.13 -14.50
N GLU A 108 9.85 -7.38 -14.01
CA GLU A 108 10.25 -8.56 -14.78
C GLU A 108 9.35 -8.79 -16.01
N LEU A 109 8.02 -8.67 -15.85
CA LEU A 109 7.07 -8.76 -16.96
C LEU A 109 7.28 -7.66 -18.00
N LEU A 110 7.49 -6.42 -17.57
CA LEU A 110 7.78 -5.30 -18.48
C LEU A 110 9.11 -5.48 -19.20
N GLN A 111 10.15 -6.00 -18.52
CA GLN A 111 11.42 -6.34 -19.15
C GLN A 111 11.27 -7.49 -20.16
N GLN A 112 10.49 -8.53 -19.87
CA GLN A 112 10.21 -9.58 -20.85
C GLN A 112 9.45 -9.07 -22.08
N ILE A 113 8.47 -8.19 -21.89
CA ILE A 113 7.72 -7.55 -22.99
C ILE A 113 8.63 -6.60 -23.80
N ALA A 114 9.52 -5.86 -23.14
CA ALA A 114 10.46 -4.94 -23.78
C ALA A 114 11.62 -5.67 -24.49
N ASN A 115 12.16 -6.72 -23.90
CA ASN A 115 13.26 -7.52 -24.45
C ASN A 115 12.80 -8.40 -25.62
N ASN A 116 11.53 -8.85 -25.65
CA ASN A 116 10.94 -9.44 -26.86
C ASN A 116 10.87 -8.46 -28.05
N LYS A 117 11.13 -7.16 -27.84
CA LYS A 117 11.31 -6.16 -28.91
C LYS A 117 12.78 -5.78 -29.16
N LEU A 118 13.73 -6.27 -28.36
CA LEU A 118 15.12 -5.77 -28.30
C LEU A 118 16.20 -6.86 -28.30
N GLU A 119 15.88 -8.11 -28.66
CA GLU A 119 16.88 -9.15 -28.98
C GLU A 119 17.63 -8.85 -30.30
N SER A 120 18.36 -7.74 -30.37
CA SER A 120 19.33 -7.56 -31.46
C SER A 120 20.62 -6.86 -31.10
N ARG A 121 20.89 -6.45 -29.85
CA ARG A 121 22.16 -5.77 -29.52
C ARG A 121 22.76 -6.09 -28.15
N MET A 122 23.90 -6.75 -28.26
CA MET A 122 25.16 -6.59 -27.53
C MET A 122 25.48 -7.49 -26.33
N GLN A 123 26.60 -8.18 -26.56
CA GLN A 123 27.57 -8.76 -25.63
C GLN A 123 27.80 -7.91 -24.39
N THR A 124 27.95 -8.56 -23.24
CA THR A 124 28.41 -7.94 -21.98
C THR A 124 29.63 -8.66 -21.43
N ASP A 125 30.61 -7.87 -20.99
CA ASP A 125 31.89 -8.28 -20.42
C ASP A 125 31.74 -8.89 -19.02
N PHE A 126 32.66 -9.77 -18.64
CA PHE A 126 32.64 -10.55 -17.38
C PHE A 126 32.61 -9.73 -16.08
N PHE A 127 32.95 -8.43 -16.10
CA PHE A 127 32.86 -7.55 -14.93
C PHE A 127 31.43 -7.05 -14.65
N ASP A 128 30.63 -6.84 -15.70
CA ASP A 128 29.21 -6.43 -15.57
C ASP A 128 28.36 -7.53 -14.94
N ILE A 129 28.74 -8.81 -15.14
CA ILE A 129 28.02 -9.96 -14.61
C ILE A 129 28.09 -9.98 -13.07
N LYS A 130 29.27 -9.74 -12.47
CA LYS A 130 29.43 -9.75 -11.00
C LYS A 130 28.70 -8.59 -10.31
N GLU A 131 28.70 -7.41 -10.91
CA GLU A 131 27.98 -6.25 -10.35
C GLU A 131 26.46 -6.44 -10.47
N THR A 132 26.01 -7.06 -11.56
CA THR A 132 24.61 -7.43 -11.78
C THR A 132 24.15 -8.49 -10.77
N GLU A 133 24.94 -9.54 -10.53
CA GLU A 133 24.63 -10.58 -9.53
C GLU A 133 24.52 -10.00 -8.10
N LEU A 134 25.45 -9.13 -7.69
CA LEU A 134 25.39 -8.48 -6.38
C LEU A 134 24.16 -7.58 -6.25
N ARG A 135 23.81 -6.84 -7.32
CA ARG A 135 22.62 -5.99 -7.37
C ARG A 135 21.33 -6.81 -7.23
N ILE A 136 21.26 -7.98 -7.87
CA ILE A 136 20.15 -8.92 -7.78
C ILE A 136 20.00 -9.42 -6.33
N VAL A 137 21.08 -9.87 -5.70
CA VAL A 137 21.06 -10.36 -4.30
C VAL A 137 20.59 -9.25 -3.34
N LEU A 138 21.10 -8.03 -3.49
CA LEU A 138 20.66 -6.89 -2.68
C LEU A 138 19.18 -6.53 -2.92
N MET A 139 18.68 -6.69 -4.14
CA MET A 139 17.26 -6.50 -4.45
C MET A 139 16.39 -7.52 -3.70
N PHE A 140 16.79 -8.80 -3.68
CA PHE A 140 16.08 -9.85 -2.94
C PHE A 140 16.11 -9.62 -1.42
N ILE A 141 17.24 -9.21 -0.86
CA ILE A 141 17.35 -8.91 0.58
C ILE A 141 16.43 -7.73 0.94
N LYS A 142 16.42 -6.66 0.13
CA LYS A 142 15.51 -5.54 0.32
C LYS A 142 14.05 -5.99 0.25
N ALA A 143 13.70 -6.77 -0.78
CA ALA A 143 12.35 -7.31 -0.95
C ALA A 143 11.90 -8.14 0.27
N PHE A 144 12.75 -9.04 0.75
CA PHE A 144 12.47 -9.86 1.92
C PHE A 144 12.29 -9.01 3.18
N THR A 145 13.14 -8.00 3.37
CA THR A 145 13.05 -7.08 4.52
C THR A 145 11.72 -6.31 4.50
N PHE A 146 11.34 -5.74 3.35
CA PHE A 146 10.07 -5.02 3.22
C PHE A 146 8.85 -5.95 3.35
N MET A 147 8.92 -7.18 2.84
CA MET A 147 7.87 -8.18 3.06
C MET A 147 7.75 -8.56 4.54
N ALA A 148 8.86 -8.78 5.24
CA ALA A 148 8.86 -9.10 6.67
C ALA A 148 8.26 -7.97 7.52
N ILE A 149 8.64 -6.71 7.24
CA ILE A 149 8.07 -5.52 7.88
C ILE A 149 6.58 -5.41 7.55
N GLY A 150 6.20 -5.58 6.28
CA GLY A 150 4.82 -5.54 5.84
C GLY A 150 3.96 -6.59 6.54
N LEU A 151 4.47 -7.82 6.68
CA LEU A 151 3.79 -8.91 7.37
C LEU A 151 3.67 -8.65 8.87
N TYR A 152 4.74 -8.15 9.51
CA TYR A 152 4.71 -7.76 10.92
C TYR A 152 3.63 -6.71 11.19
N LEU A 153 3.55 -5.68 10.34
CA LEU A 153 2.52 -4.64 10.44
C LEU A 153 1.12 -5.19 10.17
N TYR A 154 0.97 -6.05 9.15
CA TYR A 154 -0.30 -6.70 8.80
C TYR A 154 -0.86 -7.52 9.97
N LEU A 155 -0.04 -8.34 10.61
CA LEU A 155 -0.44 -9.21 11.73
C LEU A 155 -0.85 -8.43 13.00
N ARG A 156 -0.55 -7.13 13.08
CA ARG A 156 -0.87 -6.28 14.23
C ARG A 156 -2.37 -5.97 14.36
N TYR A 157 -3.15 -6.11 13.28
CA TYR A 157 -4.61 -6.10 13.36
C TYR A 157 -5.09 -7.54 13.44
N PRO A 158 -5.61 -8.01 14.58
CA PRO A 158 -6.11 -9.37 14.69
C PRO A 158 -7.34 -9.51 13.78
N ASN A 159 -7.14 -10.05 12.58
CA ASN A 159 -8.21 -10.49 11.68
C ASN A 159 -8.87 -11.78 12.19
N LYS A 160 -8.76 -12.07 13.50
CA LYS A 160 -9.45 -13.19 14.12
C LYS A 160 -10.93 -12.90 14.04
N ASN A 161 -11.61 -13.62 13.14
CA ASN A 161 -13.03 -13.85 13.22
C ASN A 161 -13.38 -14.22 14.67
N ALA A 162 -13.96 -13.28 15.41
CA ALA A 162 -14.51 -13.53 16.74
C ALA A 162 -15.78 -14.42 16.72
N ASN A 163 -15.87 -15.35 15.75
CA ASN A 163 -17.01 -16.23 15.53
C ASN A 163 -16.61 -17.72 15.51
N LYS A 164 -15.48 -18.10 16.14
CA LYS A 164 -15.13 -19.51 16.37
C LYS A 164 -14.70 -19.81 17.81
N VAL A 165 -15.35 -19.17 18.78
CA VAL A 165 -15.35 -19.60 20.19
C VAL A 165 -16.72 -19.28 20.76
N ALA A 166 -17.73 -20.08 20.39
CA ALA A 166 -19.00 -20.30 21.09
C ALA A 166 -19.97 -21.04 20.14
N GLU A 167 -19.65 -22.29 19.82
CA GLU A 167 -20.64 -23.36 19.61
C GLU A 167 -20.07 -24.62 20.28
#